data_AF-A0A7J8NR74-F1
#
_entry.id   AF-A0A7J8NR74-F1
#
_cell.length_a   1.000
_cell.length_b   1.000
_cell.length_c   1.000
_cell.angle_alpha   90.00
_cell.angle_beta   90.00
_cell.angle_gamma   90.00
#
_symmetry.space_group_name_H-M   'P 1'
#
loop_
_entity.id
_entity.type
_entity.pdbx_description
1 polymer ?
#
loop_
_entity_poly.entity_id
_entity_poly.type
_entity_poly.pdbx_seq_one_letter_code
_entity_poly.pdbx_strand_id
1 'polypeptide(L)'
;TVWKVGKDGVEAGTNLVPDSVPRPIARISVSVVVLFVTLFVLKSFLSTAFFALATMGLVYFVFIALNKDQGPRGGSGSESMEDPVEEARKIME
;
A
#
# COMPACT_ATOMS: atom_id res chain seq x y z
N THR A 1 -12.94 26.11 9.73
CA THR A 1 -13.47 25.88 8.37
C THR A 1 -14.05 24.48 8.20
N VAL A 2 -13.29 23.41 8.48
CA VAL A 2 -13.73 21.99 8.32
C VAL A 2 -15.05 21.68 9.05
N TRP A 3 -15.23 22.16 10.27
CA TRP A 3 -16.46 21.93 11.05
C TRP A 3 -17.72 22.54 10.41
N LYS A 4 -17.59 23.73 9.80
CA LYS A 4 -18.71 24.37 9.08
C LYS A 4 -19.07 23.58 7.84
N VAL A 5 -18.07 23.23 7.01
CA VAL A 5 -18.25 22.43 5.80
C VAL A 5 -18.91 21.08 6.11
N GLY A 6 -18.52 20.42 7.21
CA GLY A 6 -19.15 19.17 7.63
C GLY A 6 -20.63 19.34 7.99
N LYS A 7 -20.98 20.40 8.73
CA LYS A 7 -22.38 20.72 9.04
C LYS A 7 -23.19 21.04 7.78
N ASP A 8 -22.63 21.87 6.91
CA ASP A 8 -23.27 22.31 5.67
C ASP A 8 -23.47 21.12 4.71
N GLY A 9 -22.53 20.17 4.68
CA GLY A 9 -22.62 18.95 3.88
C GLY A 9 -23.72 17.99 4.35
N VAL A 10 -23.88 17.83 5.67
CA VAL A 10 -24.99 17.02 6.23
C VAL A 10 -26.33 17.68 5.93
N GLU A 11 -26.41 19.00 6.05
CA GLU A 11 -27.63 19.76 5.76
C GLU A 11 -28.01 19.68 4.27
N ALA A 12 -27.03 19.81 3.38
CA ALA A 12 -27.21 19.58 1.95
C ALA A 12 -27.67 18.16 1.64
N GLY A 13 -27.05 17.14 2.26
CA GLY A 13 -27.42 15.74 2.09
C GLY A 13 -28.86 15.45 2.53
N THR A 14 -29.36 16.13 3.57
CA THR A 14 -30.75 15.97 4.00
C THR A 14 -31.77 16.62 3.08
N ASN A 15 -31.40 17.62 2.27
CA ASN A 15 -32.30 18.21 1.28
C ASN A 15 -32.47 17.32 0.02
N LEU A 16 -31.67 16.26 -0.12
CA LEU A 16 -31.84 15.23 -1.17
C LEU A 16 -32.90 14.19 -0.79
N VAL A 17 -33.31 14.16 0.48
CA VAL A 17 -34.37 13.29 0.97
C VAL A 17 -35.71 13.99 0.72
N PRO A 18 -36.74 13.30 0.20
CA PRO A 18 -38.05 13.90 -0.03
C PRO A 18 -38.65 14.44 1.26
N ASP A 19 -39.38 15.57 1.15
CA ASP A 19 -40.00 16.29 2.28
C ASP A 19 -40.99 15.44 3.10
N SER A 20 -41.43 14.30 2.55
CA SER A 20 -42.24 13.30 3.26
C SER A 20 -41.52 12.66 4.46
N VAL A 21 -40.20 12.79 4.58
CA VAL A 21 -39.41 12.27 5.70
C VAL A 21 -39.03 13.40 6.66
N PRO A 22 -39.34 13.30 7.97
CA PRO A 22 -38.92 14.29 8.95
C PRO A 22 -37.41 14.52 8.96
N ARG A 23 -36.99 15.79 8.89
CA ARG A 23 -35.58 16.21 8.87
C ARG A 23 -34.68 15.56 9.93
N PRO A 24 -35.12 15.33 11.19
CA PRO A 24 -34.29 14.64 12.18
C PRO A 24 -33.91 13.21 11.76
N ILE A 25 -34.85 12.48 11.14
CA ILE A 25 -34.65 11.11 10.68
C ILE A 25 -33.73 11.11 9.46
N ALA A 26 -33.93 12.05 8.53
CA ALA A 26 -33.06 12.23 7.37
C ALA A 26 -31.60 12.54 7.79
N ARG A 27 -31.38 13.34 8.84
CA ARG A 27 -30.02 13.65 9.33
C ARG A 27 -29.30 12.41 9.86
N ILE A 28 -30.02 11.57 10.60
CA ILE A 28 -29.45 10.32 11.15
C ILE A 28 -29.15 9.33 10.02
N SER A 29 -30.04 9.20 9.03
CA SER A 29 -29.80 8.29 7.92
C SER A 29 -28.62 8.74 7.05
N VAL A 30 -28.55 10.02 6.69
CA VAL A 30 -27.44 10.57 5.90
C VAL A 30 -26.11 10.44 6.65
N SER A 31 -26.07 10.70 7.96
CA SER A 31 -24.84 10.56 8.74
C SER A 31 -24.36 9.11 8.81
N VAL A 32 -25.28 8.15 8.95
CA VAL A 32 -24.96 6.71 8.93
C VAL A 32 -24.42 6.30 7.57
N VAL A 33 -25.03 6.73 6.46
CA VAL A 33 -24.54 6.44 5.11
C VAL A 33 -23.13 7.01 4.91
N VAL A 34 -22.90 8.27 5.31
CA VAL A 34 -21.58 8.90 5.24
C VAL A 34 -20.55 8.11 6.06
N LEU A 35 -20.91 7.65 7.27
CA LEU A 35 -20.06 6.79 8.09
C LEU A 35 -19.71 5.49 7.38
N PHE A 36 -20.69 4.81 6.79
CA PHE A 36 -20.46 3.57 6.05
C PHE A 36 -19.56 3.77 4.83
N VAL A 37 -19.78 4.83 4.05
CA VAL A 37 -18.91 5.16 2.91
C VAL A 37 -17.49 5.44 3.38
N THR A 38 -17.34 6.22 4.45
CA THR A 38 -16.02 6.54 5.03
C THR A 38 -15.30 5.27 5.50
N LEU A 39 -15.99 4.41 6.25
CA LEU A 39 -15.44 3.14 6.72
C LEU A 39 -15.14 2.18 5.56
N PHE A 40 -15.97 2.15 4.53
CA PHE A 40 -15.76 1.33 3.35
C PHE A 40 -14.49 1.75 2.60
N VAL A 41 -14.30 3.05 2.36
CA VAL A 41 -13.10 3.58 1.72
C VAL A 41 -11.87 3.31 2.56
N LEU A 42 -11.93 3.55 3.88
CA LEU A 42 -10.82 3.27 4.79
C LEU A 42 -10.47 1.78 4.80
N LYS A 43 -11.47 0.90 4.93
CA LYS A 43 -11.28 -0.55 4.90
C LYS A 43 -10.69 -1.00 3.56
N SER A 44 -11.20 -0.49 2.45
CA SER A 44 -10.74 -0.83 1.11
C SER A 44 -9.28 -0.42 0.90
N PHE A 45 -8.93 0.81 1.25
CA PHE A 45 -7.57 1.30 1.17
C PHE A 45 -6.62 0.48 2.05
N LEU A 46 -6.99 0.28 3.32
CA LEU A 46 -6.16 -0.45 4.28
C LEU A 46 -5.99 -1.91 3.85
N SER A 47 -7.06 -2.56 3.40
CA SER A 47 -7.02 -3.92 2.86
C SER A 47 -6.13 -4.03 1.63
N THR A 48 -6.17 -3.04 0.74
CA THR A 48 -5.36 -3.02 -0.49
C THR A 48 -3.87 -2.85 -0.16
N ALA A 49 -3.55 -1.94 0.76
CA ALA A 49 -2.19 -1.74 1.24
C ALA A 49 -1.62 -3.01 1.91
N PHE A 50 -2.38 -3.62 2.81
CA PHE A 50 -1.96 -4.89 3.45
C PHE A 50 -1.87 -6.03 2.46
N PHE A 51 -2.80 -6.14 1.51
CA PHE A 51 -2.75 -7.17 0.47
C PHE A 51 -1.49 -7.03 -0.39
N ALA A 52 -1.15 -5.81 -0.82
CA ALA A 52 0.06 -5.56 -1.60
C ALA A 52 1.33 -5.89 -0.78
N LEU A 53 1.41 -5.42 0.47
CA LEU A 53 2.54 -5.71 1.35
C LEU A 53 2.66 -7.21 1.66
N ALA A 54 1.55 -7.89 1.94
CA ALA A 54 1.53 -9.32 2.22
C ALA A 54 1.95 -10.12 0.98
N THR A 55 1.47 -9.75 -0.21
CA THR A 55 1.82 -10.44 -1.45
C THR A 55 3.30 -10.23 -1.78
N MET A 56 3.80 -8.99 -1.71
CA MET A 56 5.21 -8.69 -1.92
C MET A 56 6.11 -9.40 -0.90
N GLY A 57 5.73 -9.36 0.38
CA GLY A 57 6.44 -10.03 1.46
C GLY A 57 6.44 -11.55 1.31
N LEU A 58 5.31 -12.14 0.93
CA LEU A 58 5.17 -13.59 0.72
C LEU A 58 6.03 -14.06 -0.46
N VAL A 59 5.98 -13.35 -1.59
CA VAL A 59 6.79 -13.67 -2.77
C VAL A 59 8.28 -13.58 -2.43
N TYR A 60 8.69 -12.53 -1.73
CA TYR A 60 10.08 -12.38 -1.30
C TYR A 60 10.52 -13.46 -0.29
N PHE A 61 9.62 -13.80 0.65
CA PHE A 61 9.87 -14.87 1.61
C PHE A 61 10.04 -16.22 0.94
N VAL A 62 9.15 -16.57 0.00
CA VAL A 62 9.25 -17.81 -0.79
C VAL A 62 10.52 -17.81 -1.64
N PHE A 63 10.87 -16.68 -2.25
CA PHE A 63 12.12 -16.54 -2.99
C PHE A 63 13.34 -16.83 -2.12
N ILE A 64 13.45 -16.23 -0.93
CA ILE A 64 14.55 -16.53 0.01
C ILE A 64 14.50 -17.99 0.46
N ALA A 65 13.32 -18.53 0.74
CA ALA A 65 13.19 -19.90 1.23
C ALA A 65 13.65 -20.94 0.19
N LEU A 66 13.37 -20.71 -1.10
CA LEU A 66 13.76 -21.61 -2.20
C LEU A 66 15.17 -21.33 -2.72
N ASN A 67 15.69 -20.12 -2.55
CA ASN A 67 17.05 -19.73 -2.96
C ASN A 67 17.99 -19.58 -1.75
N LYS A 68 17.67 -20.26 -0.66
CA LYS A 68 18.35 -20.11 0.64
C LYS A 68 19.84 -20.48 0.59
N ASP A 69 20.18 -21.39 -0.32
CA ASP A 69 21.55 -21.84 -0.58
C ASP A 69 22.28 -20.97 -1.63
N GLN A 70 21.52 -20.14 -2.35
CA GLN A 70 22.01 -19.09 -3.25
C GLN A 70 22.01 -17.73 -2.53
N GLY A 71 22.33 -17.72 -1.23
CA GLY A 71 22.55 -16.50 -0.45
C GLY A 71 23.45 -15.51 -1.20
N PRO A 72 23.29 -14.19 -0.96
CA PRO A 72 23.64 -13.15 -1.91
C PRO A 72 24.97 -13.43 -2.59
N ARG A 73 24.90 -13.89 -3.84
CA ARG A 73 25.95 -13.61 -4.81
C ARG A 73 25.90 -12.11 -5.01
N GLY A 74 26.46 -11.37 -4.04
CA GLY A 74 26.76 -9.97 -4.22
C GLY A 74 27.59 -9.89 -5.48
N GLY A 75 27.00 -9.34 -6.53
CA GLY A 75 27.67 -9.19 -7.81
C GLY A 75 28.01 -10.51 -8.49
N SER A 76 27.35 -10.75 -9.62
CA SER A 76 28.05 -11.27 -10.79
C SER A 76 29.52 -10.79 -10.80
N GLY A 77 30.47 -11.72 -10.82
CA GLY A 77 31.86 -11.39 -11.14
C GLY A 77 32.00 -10.85 -12.57
N SER A 78 33.21 -10.37 -12.87
CA SER A 78 33.70 -9.90 -14.18
C SER A 78 33.28 -8.49 -14.64
N GLU A 79 33.83 -7.47 -13.98
CA GLU A 79 34.74 -6.57 -14.72
C GLU A 79 36.16 -6.90 -14.24
N SER A 80 36.88 -7.67 -15.05
CA SER A 80 38.34 -7.64 -15.22
C SER A 80 39.17 -7.04 -14.07
N MET A 81 39.36 -7.80 -12.99
CA MET A 81 40.66 -7.81 -12.35
C MET A 81 41.22 -9.20 -12.61
N GLU A 82 42.04 -9.25 -13.64
CA GLU A 82 43.01 -10.32 -13.86
C GLU A 82 43.61 -10.67 -12.50
N ASP A 83 43.59 -11.96 -12.16
CA ASP A 83 44.08 -12.46 -10.89
C ASP A 83 45.52 -11.93 -10.72
N PRO A 84 45.80 -11.00 -9.79
CA PRO A 84 47.08 -10.27 -9.75
C PRO A 84 48.28 -11.20 -9.58
N VAL A 85 48.03 -12.43 -9.14
CA VAL A 85 49.00 -13.52 -9.06
C VAL A 85 49.35 -14.08 -10.44
N GLU A 86 48.37 -14.24 -11.33
CA GLU A 86 48.56 -14.70 -12.72
C GLU A 86 49.26 -13.61 -13.55
N GLU A 87 48.90 -12.33 -13.35
CA GLU A 87 49.57 -11.20 -13.99
C GLU A 87 51.02 -11.02 -13.49
N ALA A 88 51.26 -11.17 -12.18
CA ALA A 88 52.62 -11.17 -11.63
C ALA A 88 53.48 -12.32 -12.17
N ARG A 89 52.88 -13.50 -12.41
CA ARG A 89 53.58 -14.65 -13.00
C ARG A 89 53.98 -14.40 -14.45
N LYS A 90 53.13 -13.72 -15.22
CA LYS A 90 53.40 -13.32 -16.60
C LYS A 90 54.50 -12.27 -16.73
N ILE A 91 54.72 -11.42 -15.72
CA ILE A 91 55.79 -10.40 -15.71
C ILE A 91 57.16 -11.01 -15.33
N MET A 92 57.18 -12.18 -14.71
CA MET A 92 58.40 -12.88 -14.29
C MET A 92 58.98 -13.84 -15.34
N GLU A 93 58.21 -14.25 -16.35
CA GLU A 93 58.67 -15.03 -17.51
C GLU A 93 59.26 -14.13 -18.60
#